data_AF-A0A7C1PXA2-F1
#
_entry.id   AF-A0A7C1PXA2-F1
#
_cell.length_a   1.000
_cell.length_b   1.000
_cell.length_c   1.000
_cell.angle_alpha   90.00
_cell.angle_beta   90.00
_cell.angle_gamma   90.00
#
_symmetry.space_group_name_H-M   'P 1'
#
loop_
_entity.id
_entity.type
_entity.pdbx_description
1 polymer ?
#
loop_
_entity_poly.entity_id
_entity_poly.type
_entity_poly.pdbx_seq_one_letter_code
_entity_poly.pdbx_strand_id
1 'polypeptide(L)'
;MSDYFICPNCGTEVPIRALACPECGSDENTGWSEDTMYDELDLPEVEESKTKTTTSLFQNKYFLYIVAILALLAFLWIYVL
;
A
#
# COMPACT_ATOMS: atom_id res chain seq x y z
N MET A 1 -25.21 32.17 2.85
CA MET A 1 -24.98 30.75 3.17
C MET A 1 -23.76 30.66 4.06
N SER A 2 -23.88 30.04 5.23
CA SER A 2 -22.70 29.49 5.89
C SER A 2 -22.43 28.16 5.21
N ASP A 3 -21.30 28.06 4.53
CA ASP A 3 -20.90 26.81 3.89
C ASP A 3 -20.30 25.89 4.96
N TYR A 4 -20.77 24.65 4.99
CA TYR A 4 -20.33 23.58 5.88
C TYR A 4 -19.85 22.39 5.05
N PHE A 5 -18.96 21.59 5.62
CA PHE A 5 -18.54 20.30 5.08
C PHE A 5 -18.70 19.22 6.15
N ILE A 6 -18.69 17.95 5.73
CA ILE A 6 -18.76 16.82 6.64
C ILE A 6 -17.34 16.43 7.06
N CYS A 7 -17.06 16.39 8.36
CA CYS A 7 -15.79 15.95 8.90
C CYS A 7 -15.52 14.50 8.46
N PRO A 8 -14.45 14.21 7.70
CA PRO A 8 -14.13 12.85 7.28
C PRO A 8 -13.73 11.92 8.45
N ASN A 9 -13.28 12.47 9.58
CA ASN A 9 -12.91 11.66 10.75
C ASN A 9 -14.10 11.19 11.60
N CYS A 10 -15.13 12.04 11.79
CA CYS A 10 -16.25 11.72 12.69
C CYS A 10 -17.66 11.88 12.09
N GLY A 11 -17.78 12.45 10.89
CA GLY A 11 -19.05 12.62 10.18
C GLY A 11 -19.89 13.84 10.58
N THR A 12 -19.40 14.73 11.44
CA THR A 12 -20.14 15.93 11.87
C THR A 12 -20.07 17.05 10.82
N GLU A 13 -21.09 17.90 10.74
CA GLU A 13 -21.04 19.16 9.99
C GLU A 13 -20.08 20.18 10.63
N VAL A 14 -19.15 20.69 9.83
CA VAL A 14 -18.10 21.60 10.26
C VAL A 14 -18.13 22.87 9.41
N PRO A 15 -18.07 24.07 10.02
CA PRO A 15 -17.97 25.32 9.25
C PRO A 15 -16.66 25.35 8.44
N ILE A 16 -16.71 25.82 7.19
CA ILE A 16 -15.50 25.90 6.33
C ILE A 16 -14.36 26.72 6.94
N ARG A 17 -14.65 27.64 7.88
CA ARG A 17 -13.65 28.50 8.53
C ARG A 17 -13.17 27.97 9.90
N ALA A 18 -13.57 26.76 10.27
CA ALA A 18 -13.13 26.16 11.53
C ALA A 18 -11.67 25.70 11.43
N LEU A 19 -10.88 25.96 12.48
CA LEU A 19 -9.49 25.51 12.57
C LEU A 19 -9.37 24.01 12.88
N ALA A 20 -10.37 23.45 13.56
CA ALA A 20 -10.47 22.04 13.94
C ALA A 20 -11.94 21.65 14.13
N CYS A 21 -12.23 20.35 14.08
CA CYS A 21 -13.58 19.81 14.26
C CYS A 21 -14.02 20.09 15.70
N PRO A 22 -15.18 20.75 15.93
CA PRO A 22 -15.63 21.04 17.28
C PRO A 22 -16.01 19.78 18.08
N GLU A 23 -16.30 18.67 17.39
CA GLU A 23 -16.70 17.41 18.04
C GLU A 23 -15.50 16.49 18.33
N CYS A 24 -14.65 16.23 17.34
CA CYS A 24 -13.56 15.26 17.48
C CYS A 24 -12.16 15.87 17.59
N GLY A 25 -12.03 17.19 17.39
CA GLY A 25 -10.74 17.89 17.43
C GLY A 25 -9.81 17.66 16.23
N SER A 26 -10.24 16.88 15.23
CA SER A 26 -9.47 16.65 14.01
C SER A 26 -9.31 17.91 13.18
N ASP A 27 -8.15 18.10 12.55
CA ASP A 27 -7.75 19.27 11.79
C ASP A 27 -7.05 18.89 10.47
N GLU A 28 -6.44 19.87 9.80
CA GLU A 28 -5.71 19.67 8.55
C GLU A 28 -4.51 18.72 8.66
N ASN A 29 -3.92 18.56 9.84
CA ASN A 29 -2.76 17.67 10.03
C ASN A 29 -3.16 16.27 10.48
N THR A 30 -4.39 16.09 10.96
CA THR A 30 -4.80 14.89 11.69
C THR A 30 -6.00 14.18 11.10
N GLY A 31 -6.74 14.77 10.16
CA GLY A 31 -7.80 13.97 9.53
C GLY A 31 -8.71 14.56 8.47
N TRP A 32 -8.61 15.83 8.05
CA TRP A 32 -9.45 16.31 6.93
C TRP A 32 -8.74 17.08 5.82
N SER A 33 -7.41 17.15 5.85
CA SER A 33 -6.72 17.62 4.64
C SER A 33 -6.94 16.62 3.52
N GLU A 34 -6.89 17.10 2.29
CA GLU A 34 -6.93 16.25 1.09
C GLU A 34 -5.83 15.18 1.11
N ASP A 35 -4.70 15.48 1.78
CA ASP A 35 -3.58 14.56 1.97
C ASP A 35 -3.85 13.47 3.01
N THR A 36 -4.60 13.77 4.09
CA THR A 36 -4.92 12.80 5.17
C THR A 36 -6.13 11.93 4.84
N MET A 37 -6.92 12.28 3.82
CA MET A 37 -8.04 11.45 3.33
C MET A 37 -7.57 10.10 2.75
N TYR A 38 -6.30 10.01 2.34
CA TYR A 38 -5.67 8.78 1.85
C TYR A 38 -4.74 8.12 2.87
N ASP A 39 -4.72 8.57 4.12
CA ASP A 39 -4.25 7.75 5.25
C ASP A 39 -5.32 6.70 5.60
N GLU A 40 -5.82 6.05 4.56
CA GLU A 40 -6.46 4.75 4.64
C GLU A 40 -5.39 3.86 5.24
N LEU A 41 -5.55 3.56 6.53
CA LEU A 41 -4.68 2.64 7.22
C LEU A 41 -4.56 1.41 6.33
N ASP A 42 -3.35 1.20 5.80
CA ASP A 42 -2.87 -0.09 5.31
C ASP A 42 -2.84 -1.01 6.54
N LEU A 43 -4.03 -1.32 7.06
CA LEU A 43 -4.27 -2.38 8.00
C LEU A 43 -3.84 -3.61 7.22
N PRO A 44 -2.77 -4.31 7.65
CA PRO A 44 -2.47 -5.58 7.04
C PRO A 44 -3.75 -6.40 7.20
N GLU A 45 -4.33 -6.80 6.08
CA GLU A 45 -5.19 -7.97 6.08
C GLU A 45 -4.38 -9.02 6.84
N VAL A 46 -4.85 -9.41 8.03
CA VAL A 46 -4.19 -10.45 8.81
C VAL A 46 -4.50 -11.76 8.10
N GLU A 47 -3.87 -11.94 6.95
CA GLU A 47 -3.48 -13.21 6.42
C GLU A 47 -2.00 -13.35 6.78
N GLU A 48 -1.80 -13.96 7.95
CA GLU A 48 -0.59 -14.66 8.39
C GLU A 48 0.76 -14.02 8.00
N SER A 49 1.34 -13.32 8.97
CA SER A 49 2.78 -13.13 9.17
C SER A 49 3.69 -13.44 7.97
N LYS A 50 4.20 -12.40 7.31
CA LYS A 50 5.62 -12.37 6.96
C LYS A 50 6.11 -10.94 6.77
N THR A 51 6.71 -10.46 7.84
CA THR A 51 7.77 -9.47 7.93
C THR A 51 8.31 -8.96 6.59
N LYS A 52 8.23 -7.64 6.41
CA LYS A 52 9.04 -6.87 5.45
C LYS A 52 10.52 -7.20 5.64
N THR A 53 11.14 -8.01 4.78
CA THR A 53 12.59 -7.99 4.52
C THR A 53 12.86 -8.68 3.18
N THR A 54 13.81 -8.14 2.43
CA THR A 54 14.34 -8.58 1.12
C THR A 54 13.53 -8.17 -0.09
N THR A 55 13.87 -6.97 -0.59
CA THR A 55 14.44 -6.82 -1.94
C THR A 55 14.50 -8.09 -2.80
N SER A 56 14.13 -7.95 -4.09
CA SER A 56 14.56 -8.83 -5.18
C SER A 56 13.91 -10.22 -5.30
N LEU A 57 12.61 -10.30 -5.58
CA LEU A 57 12.04 -11.57 -6.11
C LEU A 57 11.18 -11.42 -7.38
N PHE A 58 10.74 -10.22 -7.77
CA PHE A 58 9.74 -10.07 -8.84
C PHE A 58 10.12 -9.15 -10.01
N GLN A 59 11.38 -9.13 -10.44
CA GLN A 59 11.70 -8.62 -11.78
C GLN A 59 12.78 -9.48 -12.45
N ASN A 60 12.42 -10.71 -12.85
CA ASN A 60 12.82 -11.29 -14.14
C ASN A 60 12.39 -12.75 -14.22
N LYS A 61 11.10 -12.98 -14.55
CA LYS A 61 10.57 -14.28 -14.95
C LYS A 61 11.45 -14.95 -16.02
N TYR A 62 12.09 -14.16 -16.89
CA TYR A 62 13.07 -14.58 -17.88
C TYR A 62 14.34 -15.22 -17.30
N PHE A 63 14.84 -14.73 -16.16
CA PHE A 63 16.04 -15.28 -15.53
C PHE A 63 15.82 -16.73 -15.08
N LEU A 64 14.65 -17.03 -14.53
CA LEU A 64 14.28 -18.39 -14.13
C LEU A 64 14.18 -19.33 -15.33
N TYR A 65 13.61 -18.86 -16.45
CA TYR A 65 13.56 -19.66 -17.67
C TYR A 65 14.95 -19.95 -18.25
N ILE A 66 15.88 -18.98 -18.23
CA ILE A 66 17.24 -19.18 -18.73
C ILE A 66 17.97 -20.26 -17.92
N VAL A 67 17.89 -20.20 -16.59
CA VAL A 67 18.54 -21.20 -15.71
C VAL A 67 17.97 -22.59 -15.95
N ALA A 68 16.63 -22.71 -16.05
CA ALA A 68 15.98 -23.99 -16.33
C ALA A 68 16.41 -24.57 -17.69
N ILE A 69 16.48 -23.75 -18.73
CA ILE A 69 16.92 -24.17 -20.07
C ILE A 69 18.38 -24.65 -20.04
N LEU A 70 19.28 -23.89 -19.40
CA LEU A 70 20.69 -24.28 -19.29
C LEU A 70 20.87 -25.61 -18.57
N ALA A 71 20.12 -25.85 -17.49
CA ALA A 71 20.16 -27.11 -16.75
C ALA A 71 19.70 -28.29 -17.62
N LEU A 72 18.61 -28.12 -18.39
CA LEU A 72 18.12 -29.15 -19.30
C LEU A 72 19.13 -29.45 -20.43
N LEU A 73 19.73 -28.41 -21.02
CA LEU A 73 20.74 -28.59 -22.07
C LEU A 73 21.98 -29.33 -21.56
N ALA A 74 22.48 -28.98 -20.37
CA ALA A 74 23.61 -29.67 -19.76
C ALA A 74 23.28 -31.14 -19.46
N PHE A 75 22.09 -31.41 -18.93
CA PHE A 75 21.63 -32.77 -18.66
C PHE A 75 21.57 -33.60 -19.96
N LEU A 76 20.95 -33.08 -21.02
CA LEU A 76 20.91 -33.76 -22.31
C LEU A 76 22.31 -34.04 -22.86
N TRP A 77 23.25 -33.09 -22.70
CA TRP A 77 24.60 -33.25 -23.21
C TRP A 77 25.40 -34.34 -22.47
N ILE A 78 25.21 -34.44 -21.15
CA ILE A 78 25.79 -35.51 -20.31
C ILE A 78 25.26 -36.89 -20.70
N TYR A 79 23.99 -36.98 -21.13
CA TYR A 79 23.39 -38.25 -21.53
C TYR A 79 23.72 -38.68 -22.96
N VAL A 80 24.17 -37.74 -23.80
CA VAL A 80 24.48 -37.98 -25.22
C VAL A 80 25.96 -38.28 -25.46
N LEU A 81 26.85 -37.86 -24.56
CA LEU A 81 28.29 -38.14 -24.57
C LEU A 81 28.63 -39.44 -23.83
#